data_AF-M5RJP6-F1
#
_entry.id   AF-M5RJP6-F1
#
_cell.length_a   1.000
_cell.length_b   1.000
_cell.length_c   1.000
_cell.angle_alpha   90.00
_cell.angle_beta   90.00
_cell.angle_gamma   90.00
#
_symmetry.space_group_name_H-M   'P 1'
#
loop_
_entity.id
_entity.type
_entity.pdbx_description
1 polymer ?
#
loop_
_entity_poly.entity_id
_entity_poly.type
_entity_poly.pdbx_seq_one_letter_code
_entity_poly.pdbx_strand_id
1 'polypeptide(L)'
;MGIGGWNDGSDAVELTQAILRNESGIVIPPSSLVVRSLGFYLIALVPLNYLVFRLFGKLEYAWLTVPVIAIAGAVWVARSAQLDIGFARSQTELAILETQPGYERAHLARVIAIYNSLSSTYDMQFGTVDAVANSLAQSKTDPVDEPLRFQTDFEEGPLLSGVAVGSNQTQMVRAEQIVDLGGSIYLDDETLVNETQYDLLDSFVVVKNAKDQTRLAVVGLCSAGSKTKLRFRDDAAVNVSTELPLQVSRVMNAFLADKSIPTDSSRLVGRIEESLPGMTVTPQAKQHIAETVVLANLRFPPLPEPKSDVNLIGDFRRSLTEPADSELQSEDESEN
;
A
#
# COMPACT_ATOMS: atom_id res chain seq x y z
N MET A 1 -18.93 0.80 5.58
CA MET A 1 -17.49 1.10 5.71
C MET A 1 -17.18 2.21 4.71
N GLY A 2 -16.39 3.19 5.14
CA GLY A 2 -16.29 4.50 4.51
C GLY A 2 -15.62 4.49 3.14
N ILE A 3 -16.22 5.27 2.24
CA ILE A 3 -15.62 5.78 1.02
C ILE A 3 -14.40 6.62 1.46
N GLY A 4 -13.18 6.24 1.08
CA GLY A 4 -11.95 7.02 1.33
C GLY A 4 -11.33 6.93 2.73
N GLY A 5 -11.34 5.74 3.36
CA GLY A 5 -10.90 5.52 4.75
C GLY A 5 -9.42 5.12 4.95
N TRP A 6 -8.55 5.34 3.98
CA TRP A 6 -7.15 4.93 4.04
C TRP A 6 -6.35 5.94 4.84
N ASN A 7 -6.41 5.87 6.17
CA ASN A 7 -5.50 6.63 7.03
C ASN A 7 -4.24 5.80 7.35
N ASP A 8 -3.22 6.43 7.95
CA ASP A 8 -1.94 5.78 8.29
C ASP A 8 -2.10 4.56 9.22
N GLY A 9 -3.23 4.44 9.94
CA GLY A 9 -3.56 3.32 10.81
C GLY A 9 -4.63 2.37 10.24
N SER A 10 -4.94 2.46 8.95
CA SER A 10 -5.89 1.54 8.31
C SER A 10 -5.25 0.15 8.13
N ASP A 11 -6.02 -0.90 8.39
CA ASP A 11 -5.56 -2.30 8.32
C ASP A 11 -4.83 -2.62 7.00
N ALA A 12 -5.29 -2.02 5.90
CA ALA A 12 -4.72 -2.26 4.58
C ALA A 12 -3.39 -1.52 4.36
N VAL A 13 -3.23 -0.30 4.89
CA VAL A 13 -1.92 0.40 4.90
C VAL A 13 -0.95 -0.30 5.85
N GLU A 14 -1.39 -0.72 7.04
CA GLU A 14 -0.57 -1.47 8.00
C GLU A 14 -0.09 -2.80 7.41
N LEU A 15 -0.98 -3.54 6.75
CA LEU A 15 -0.63 -4.79 6.06
C LEU A 15 0.40 -4.55 4.94
N THR A 16 0.21 -3.50 4.16
CA THR A 16 1.13 -3.11 3.08
C THR A 16 2.51 -2.75 3.63
N GLN A 17 2.56 -1.96 4.71
CA GLN A 17 3.81 -1.63 5.41
C GLN A 17 4.48 -2.89 5.95
N ALA A 18 3.73 -3.80 6.58
CA ALA A 18 4.26 -5.03 7.14
C ALA A 18 4.86 -5.94 6.06
N ILE A 19 4.21 -6.03 4.90
CA ILE A 19 4.73 -6.73 3.73
C ILE A 19 6.05 -6.10 3.28
N LEU A 20 6.07 -4.79 3.03
CA LEU A 20 7.28 -4.12 2.56
C LEU A 20 8.42 -4.13 3.59
N ARG A 21 8.13 -4.13 4.89
CA ARG A 21 9.15 -4.31 5.94
C ARG A 21 9.78 -5.71 5.87
N ASN A 22 8.99 -6.73 5.57
CA ASN A 22 9.48 -8.10 5.40
C ASN A 22 10.31 -8.25 4.11
N GLU A 23 9.88 -7.60 3.02
CA GLU A 23 10.56 -7.65 1.70
C GLU A 23 11.83 -6.79 1.64
N SER A 24 11.84 -5.62 2.30
CA SER A 24 12.99 -4.69 2.31
C SER A 24 14.22 -5.21 3.06
N GLY A 25 14.21 -6.44 3.57
CA GLY A 25 15.36 -7.06 4.20
C GLY A 25 15.84 -6.34 5.48
N ILE A 26 15.01 -5.46 6.08
CA ILE A 26 15.25 -4.86 7.40
C ILE A 26 15.00 -5.93 8.47
N VAL A 27 15.82 -6.98 8.43
CA VAL A 27 15.95 -7.91 9.54
C VAL A 27 16.96 -7.27 10.47
N ILE A 28 16.49 -6.68 11.57
CA ILE A 28 17.38 -6.44 12.73
C ILE A 28 17.95 -7.83 13.06
N PRO A 29 19.27 -8.07 12.86
CA PRO A 29 19.80 -9.41 13.01
C PRO A 29 19.48 -9.87 14.43
N PRO A 30 18.81 -11.02 14.61
CA PRO A 30 18.48 -11.49 15.94
C PRO A 30 19.81 -11.69 16.69
N SER A 31 19.86 -11.26 17.94
CA SER A 31 21.06 -11.36 18.78
C SER A 31 21.63 -12.78 18.82
N SER A 32 20.78 -13.79 18.61
CA SER A 32 21.16 -15.19 18.47
C SER A 32 22.09 -15.47 17.28
N LEU A 33 21.96 -14.77 16.13
CA LEU A 33 22.85 -14.95 14.97
C LEU A 33 24.25 -14.43 15.28
N VAL A 34 24.35 -13.23 15.87
CA VAL A 34 25.63 -12.63 16.30
C VAL A 34 26.31 -13.50 17.35
N VAL A 35 25.56 -13.97 18.34
CA VAL A 35 26.08 -14.89 19.37
C VAL A 35 26.51 -16.23 18.76
N ARG A 36 25.76 -16.77 17.78
CA ARG A 36 26.10 -18.04 17.13
C ARG A 36 27.32 -17.91 16.23
N SER A 37 27.49 -16.82 15.48
CA SER A 37 28.67 -16.59 14.65
C SER A 37 29.92 -16.36 15.51
N LEU A 38 29.80 -15.57 16.60
CA LEU A 38 30.86 -15.38 17.58
C LEU A 38 31.24 -16.69 18.28
N GLY A 39 30.24 -17.52 18.60
CA GLY A 39 30.45 -18.86 19.15
C GLY A 39 31.21 -19.78 18.19
N PHE A 40 30.83 -19.83 16.91
CA PHE A 40 31.57 -20.59 15.89
C PHE A 40 33.00 -20.10 15.73
N TYR A 41 33.21 -18.79 15.74
CA TYR A 41 34.54 -18.18 15.68
C TYR A 41 35.43 -18.61 16.86
N LEU A 42 34.91 -18.54 18.09
CA LEU A 42 35.63 -18.97 19.29
C LEU A 42 35.95 -20.47 19.28
N ILE A 43 35.03 -21.31 18.81
CA ILE A 43 35.22 -22.77 18.69
C ILE A 43 36.29 -23.09 17.63
N ALA A 44 36.25 -22.43 16.48
CA ALA A 44 37.27 -22.64 15.44
C ALA A 44 38.66 -22.20 15.93
N LEU A 45 38.73 -21.08 16.64
CA LEU A 45 40.00 -20.46 17.03
C LEU A 45 40.69 -21.15 18.22
N VAL A 46 39.92 -21.65 19.20
CA VAL A 46 40.48 -22.20 20.44
C VAL A 46 40.50 -23.73 20.43
N PRO A 47 39.38 -24.45 20.58
CA PRO A 47 39.40 -25.90 20.69
C PRO A 47 39.77 -26.60 19.39
N LEU A 48 39.28 -26.15 18.24
CA LEU A 48 39.56 -26.81 16.96
C LEU A 48 41.04 -26.63 16.55
N ASN A 49 41.55 -25.41 16.66
CA ASN A 49 42.96 -25.10 16.44
C ASN A 49 43.86 -25.95 17.36
N TYR A 50 43.58 -25.96 18.67
CA TYR A 50 44.33 -26.78 19.63
C TYR A 50 44.29 -28.28 19.31
N LEU A 51 43.10 -28.81 18.96
CA LEU A 51 42.92 -30.24 18.64
C LEU A 51 43.78 -30.66 17.43
N VAL A 52 43.77 -29.86 16.36
CA VAL A 52 44.56 -30.12 15.16
C VAL A 52 46.05 -30.17 15.49
N PHE A 53 46.57 -29.18 16.22
CA PHE A 53 48.00 -29.17 16.58
C PHE A 53 48.40 -30.22 17.61
N ARG A 54 47.47 -30.65 18.46
CA ARG A 54 47.66 -31.80 19.36
C ARG A 54 47.75 -33.12 18.60
N LEU A 55 46.94 -33.31 17.56
CA LEU A 55 47.00 -34.50 16.69
C LEU A 55 48.30 -34.59 15.89
N PHE A 56 48.87 -33.45 15.48
CA PHE A 56 50.16 -33.39 14.78
C PHE A 56 51.38 -33.42 15.71
N GLY A 57 51.19 -33.51 17.04
CA GLY A 57 52.27 -33.59 18.03
C GLY A 57 53.14 -32.33 18.12
N LYS A 58 52.69 -31.20 17.55
CA LYS A 58 53.48 -29.97 17.41
C LYS A 58 52.66 -28.75 17.86
N LEU A 59 52.37 -28.72 19.16
CA LEU A 59 51.61 -27.65 19.84
C LEU A 59 52.25 -26.26 19.69
N GLU A 60 53.54 -26.22 19.44
CA GLU A 60 54.34 -25.01 19.25
C GLU A 60 53.98 -24.23 17.98
N TYR A 61 53.17 -24.77 17.05
CA TYR A 61 52.78 -24.06 15.82
C TYR A 61 51.38 -23.44 15.91
N ALA A 62 50.64 -23.72 16.99
CA ALA A 62 49.29 -23.18 17.17
C ALA A 62 49.28 -21.64 17.21
N TRP A 63 50.32 -21.01 17.78
CA TRP A 63 50.44 -19.55 17.84
C TRP A 63 50.70 -18.89 16.47
N LEU A 64 51.35 -19.58 15.53
CA LEU A 64 51.57 -19.10 14.16
C LEU A 64 50.29 -19.15 13.32
N THR A 65 49.38 -20.07 13.66
CA THR A 65 48.18 -20.34 12.86
C THR A 65 47.07 -19.32 13.15
N VAL A 66 47.05 -18.75 14.36
CA VAL A 66 46.11 -17.69 14.76
C VAL A 66 46.16 -16.49 13.79
N PRO A 67 47.32 -15.86 13.48
CA PRO A 67 47.36 -14.75 12.53
C PRO A 67 47.00 -15.16 11.10
N VAL A 68 47.31 -16.38 10.66
CA VAL A 68 46.94 -16.87 9.32
C VAL A 68 45.41 -17.01 9.20
N ILE A 69 44.77 -17.61 10.20
CA ILE A 69 43.31 -17.73 10.26
C ILE A 69 42.65 -16.35 10.36
N ALA A 70 43.21 -15.43 11.14
CA ALA A 70 42.70 -14.07 11.26
C ALA A 70 42.76 -13.32 9.92
N ILE A 71 43.87 -13.42 9.18
CA ILE A 71 44.01 -12.81 7.85
C ILE A 71 43.04 -13.47 6.85
N ALA A 72 42.95 -14.80 6.83
CA ALA A 72 42.02 -15.50 5.94
C ALA A 72 40.56 -15.14 6.22
N GLY A 73 40.18 -15.03 7.49
CA GLY A 73 38.86 -14.57 7.92
C GLY A 73 38.61 -13.12 7.53
N ALA A 74 39.58 -12.23 7.71
CA ALA A 74 39.47 -10.82 7.32
C ALA A 74 39.30 -10.67 5.80
N VAL A 75 40.07 -11.41 4.99
CA VAL A 75 39.95 -11.41 3.53
C VAL A 75 38.59 -11.97 3.08
N TRP A 76 38.11 -13.04 3.73
CA TRP A 76 36.79 -13.60 3.46
C TRP A 76 35.68 -12.58 3.74
N VAL A 77 35.67 -11.99 4.94
CA VAL A 77 34.67 -10.98 5.33
C VAL A 77 34.73 -9.76 4.42
N ALA A 78 35.93 -9.27 4.08
CA ALA A 78 36.09 -8.14 3.16
C ALA A 78 35.58 -8.45 1.75
N ARG A 79 35.83 -9.65 1.23
CA ARG A 79 35.30 -10.07 -0.08
C ARG A 79 33.79 -10.28 -0.06
N SER A 80 33.24 -10.90 0.98
CA SER A 80 31.78 -11.02 1.16
C SER A 80 31.13 -9.64 1.23
N ALA A 81 31.70 -8.71 1.99
CA ALA A 81 31.17 -7.35 2.11
C ALA A 81 31.29 -6.55 0.80
N GLN A 82 32.41 -6.65 0.07
CA GLN A 82 32.59 -5.95 -1.20
C GLN A 82 31.60 -6.38 -2.29
N LEU A 83 31.09 -7.61 -2.24
CA LEU A 83 30.06 -8.08 -3.18
C LEU A 83 28.68 -7.46 -2.92
N ASP A 84 28.39 -7.06 -1.68
CA ASP A 84 27.13 -6.41 -1.30
C ASP A 84 27.19 -4.87 -1.45
N ILE A 85 28.38 -4.25 -1.46
CA ILE A 85 28.57 -2.78 -1.54
C ILE A 85 28.54 -2.28 -3.00
N GLY A 86 27.57 -2.75 -3.79
CA GLY A 86 27.15 -1.94 -4.93
C GLY A 86 26.48 -0.67 -4.40
N PHE A 87 26.59 0.47 -5.10
CA PHE A 87 25.69 1.62 -4.89
C PHE A 87 24.26 1.17 -5.21
N ALA A 88 23.64 0.50 -4.26
CA ALA A 88 22.36 -0.15 -4.38
C ALA A 88 21.30 0.83 -3.90
N ARG A 89 20.49 1.27 -4.86
CA ARG A 89 19.25 1.98 -4.63
C ARG A 89 18.15 1.09 -5.16
N SER A 90 17.24 0.70 -4.28
CA SER A 90 16.08 -0.07 -4.65
C SER A 90 14.82 0.65 -4.19
N GLN A 91 13.83 0.63 -5.06
CA GLN A 91 12.49 1.11 -4.80
C GLN A 91 11.55 -0.09 -4.92
N THR A 92 10.83 -0.38 -3.84
CA THR A 92 9.77 -1.39 -3.83
C THR A 92 8.45 -0.71 -3.52
N GLU A 93 7.46 -0.88 -4.38
CA GLU A 93 6.15 -0.26 -4.26
C GLU A 93 5.08 -1.33 -4.14
N LEU A 94 4.17 -1.15 -3.17
CA LEU A 94 2.94 -1.89 -3.12
C LEU A 94 1.80 -0.87 -3.05
N ALA A 95 0.93 -0.92 -4.06
CA ALA A 95 -0.16 0.01 -4.21
C ALA A 95 -1.51 -0.68 -4.17
N ILE A 96 -2.54 0.08 -3.79
CA ILE A 96 -3.92 -0.36 -3.77
C ILE A 96 -4.74 0.64 -4.56
N LEU A 97 -5.42 0.12 -5.58
CA LEU A 97 -6.24 0.89 -6.50
C LEU A 97 -7.70 0.60 -6.23
N GLU A 98 -8.43 1.56 -5.66
CA GLU A 98 -9.86 1.48 -5.44
C GLU A 98 -10.62 2.18 -6.57
N THR A 99 -11.56 1.49 -7.21
CA THR A 99 -12.43 2.07 -8.25
C THR A 99 -13.91 1.80 -7.98
N GLN A 100 -14.75 2.66 -8.56
CA GLN A 100 -16.20 2.61 -8.42
C GLN A 100 -16.87 2.18 -9.74
N PRO A 101 -18.07 1.59 -9.70
CA PRO A 101 -18.69 1.00 -10.89
C PRO A 101 -18.94 2.07 -11.96
N GLY A 102 -18.42 1.86 -13.16
CA GLY A 102 -18.65 2.78 -14.29
C GLY A 102 -17.87 4.11 -14.22
N TYR A 103 -16.91 4.24 -13.30
CA TYR A 103 -16.03 5.41 -13.22
C TYR A 103 -14.66 5.10 -13.84
N GLU A 104 -14.13 6.05 -14.60
CA GLU A 104 -12.79 5.96 -15.22
C GLU A 104 -11.67 6.35 -14.26
N ARG A 105 -12.01 7.17 -13.24
CA ARG A 105 -11.08 7.63 -12.21
C ARG A 105 -11.10 6.70 -11.00
N ALA A 106 -9.92 6.41 -10.49
CA ALA A 106 -9.72 5.52 -9.36
C ALA A 106 -8.79 6.15 -8.32
N HIS A 107 -9.00 5.80 -7.05
CA HIS A 107 -8.15 6.23 -5.95
C HIS A 107 -7.00 5.26 -5.78
N LEU A 108 -5.77 5.76 -5.89
CA LEU A 108 -4.55 4.98 -5.77
C LEU A 108 -3.84 5.36 -4.48
N ALA A 109 -3.68 4.39 -3.58
CA ALA A 109 -2.87 4.51 -2.37
C ALA A 109 -1.60 3.66 -2.51
N ARG A 110 -0.44 4.30 -2.40
CA ARG A 110 0.88 3.68 -2.57
C ARG A 110 1.62 3.68 -1.25
N VAL A 111 2.30 2.58 -0.96
CA VAL A 111 3.39 2.56 0.02
C VAL A 111 4.67 2.19 -0.72
N ILE A 112 5.68 3.04 -0.56
CA ILE A 112 6.94 2.95 -1.28
C ILE A 112 8.04 2.77 -0.23
N ALA A 113 8.81 1.69 -0.35
CA ALA A 113 10.01 1.44 0.41
C ALA A 113 11.23 1.78 -0.44
N ILE A 114 12.01 2.78 0.01
CA ILE A 114 13.25 3.21 -0.63
C ILE A 114 14.40 2.74 0.23
N TYR A 115 15.23 1.84 -0.29
CA TYR A 115 16.48 1.44 0.34
C TYR A 115 17.67 2.09 -0.34
N ASN A 116 18.68 2.42 0.45
CA ASN A 116 19.88 3.05 -0.05
C ASN A 116 21.14 2.56 0.68
N SER A 117 22.18 2.19 -0.07
CA SER A 117 23.46 1.77 0.47
C SER A 117 24.32 2.95 1.00
N LEU A 118 24.08 4.17 0.53
CA LEU A 118 24.75 5.40 0.97
C LEU A 118 23.71 6.49 1.17
N SER A 119 23.80 7.28 2.24
CA SER A 119 22.83 8.34 2.53
C SER A 119 22.52 9.24 1.32
N SER A 120 21.24 9.44 1.03
CA SER A 120 20.76 10.36 -0.01
C SER A 120 19.41 10.93 0.38
N THR A 121 19.08 12.09 -0.16
CA THR A 121 17.73 12.65 -0.14
C THR A 121 16.98 12.26 -1.41
N TYR A 122 15.67 12.13 -1.29
CA TYR A 122 14.77 11.83 -2.39
C TYR A 122 13.64 12.87 -2.45
N ASP A 123 13.24 13.17 -3.67
CA ASP A 123 12.14 14.04 -4.02
C ASP A 123 11.09 13.23 -4.80
N MET A 124 9.81 13.45 -4.52
CA MET A 124 8.67 12.81 -5.18
C MET A 124 7.81 13.87 -5.84
N GLN A 125 7.86 13.92 -7.17
CA GLN A 125 7.07 14.83 -7.97
C GLN A 125 5.79 14.13 -8.42
N PHE A 126 4.64 14.72 -8.12
CA PHE A 126 3.35 14.21 -8.54
C PHE A 126 2.90 14.85 -9.86
N GLY A 127 2.21 14.08 -10.70
CA GLY A 127 1.69 14.52 -11.99
C GLY A 127 0.30 15.17 -11.89
N THR A 128 -0.34 15.11 -10.72
CA THR A 128 -1.70 15.62 -10.50
C THR A 128 -1.79 16.42 -9.20
N VAL A 129 -2.65 17.44 -9.18
CA VAL A 129 -2.77 18.40 -8.06
C VAL A 129 -3.45 17.83 -6.81
N ASP A 130 -4.14 16.71 -6.95
CA ASP A 130 -4.89 16.01 -5.91
C ASP A 130 -4.04 15.01 -5.12
N ALA A 131 -2.75 14.89 -5.47
CA ALA A 131 -1.84 14.00 -4.79
C ALA A 131 -1.49 14.50 -3.38
N VAL A 132 -1.35 13.56 -2.45
CA VAL A 132 -0.87 13.82 -1.08
C VAL A 132 0.18 12.78 -0.72
N ALA A 133 1.18 13.17 0.07
CA ALA A 133 2.22 12.24 0.49
C ALA A 133 2.69 12.53 1.91
N ASN A 134 3.05 11.47 2.62
CA ASN A 134 3.59 11.52 3.96
C ASN A 134 4.69 10.49 4.15
N SER A 135 5.73 10.84 4.91
CA SER A 135 6.74 9.88 5.32
C SER A 135 6.20 9.00 6.45
N LEU A 136 6.38 7.69 6.31
CA LEU A 136 6.00 6.73 7.33
C LEU A 136 7.21 6.52 8.25
N ALA A 137 7.14 7.06 9.47
CA ALA A 137 8.22 6.93 10.44
C ALA A 137 8.55 5.44 10.69
N GLN A 138 9.81 5.04 10.47
CA GLN A 138 10.24 3.65 10.69
C GLN A 138 10.44 3.33 12.18
N SER A 139 10.77 4.34 12.98
CA SER A 139 10.98 4.24 14.43
C SER A 139 10.57 5.54 15.13
N LYS A 140 10.02 5.46 16.35
CA LYS A 140 9.70 6.64 17.18
C LYS A 140 10.95 7.41 17.65
N THR A 141 12.15 6.91 17.38
CA THR A 141 13.39 7.33 18.04
C THR A 141 14.40 8.03 17.13
N ASP A 142 14.15 8.10 15.82
CA ASP A 142 15.04 8.80 14.89
C ASP A 142 14.51 10.22 14.67
N PRO A 143 15.12 11.26 15.28
CA PRO A 143 14.85 12.62 14.88
C PRO A 143 15.28 12.78 13.42
N VAL A 144 14.31 12.99 12.54
CA VAL A 144 14.59 13.46 11.18
C VAL A 144 15.12 14.90 11.35
N ASP A 145 16.44 15.07 11.25
CA ASP A 145 17.11 16.36 11.48
C ASP A 145 16.72 17.45 10.46
N GLU A 146 16.11 17.07 9.32
CA GLU A 146 15.61 18.01 8.31
C GLU A 146 14.09 17.87 8.10
N PRO A 147 13.32 18.97 8.15
CA PRO A 147 11.88 18.92 7.92
C PRO A 147 11.58 18.57 6.45
N LEU A 148 10.75 17.56 6.25
CA LEU A 148 10.14 17.27 4.95
C LEU A 148 9.40 18.51 4.45
N ARG A 149 9.59 18.85 3.17
CA ARG A 149 8.93 19.99 2.54
C ARG A 149 7.92 19.49 1.54
N PHE A 150 6.64 19.75 1.79
CA PHE A 150 5.58 19.56 0.82
C PHE A 150 5.33 20.89 0.12
N GLN A 151 5.66 20.97 -1.17
CA GLN A 151 5.47 22.17 -2.00
C GLN A 151 4.30 21.91 -2.94
N THR A 152 3.42 22.89 -3.08
CA THR A 152 2.29 22.84 -4.02
C THR A 152 2.50 23.89 -5.08
N ASP A 153 2.46 23.51 -6.35
CA ASP A 153 2.40 24.43 -7.48
C ASP A 153 0.96 24.44 -8.06
N PHE A 154 0.63 25.48 -8.81
CA PHE A 154 -0.67 25.62 -9.49
C PHE A 154 -0.69 24.92 -10.86
N GLU A 155 0.46 24.79 -11.54
CA GLU A 155 0.54 24.15 -12.87
C GLU A 155 1.11 22.72 -12.83
N GLU A 156 2.01 22.43 -11.89
CA GLU A 156 2.54 21.08 -11.63
C GLU A 156 1.89 20.47 -10.37
N GLY A 157 1.83 19.14 -10.28
CA GLY A 157 1.40 18.47 -9.05
C GLY A 157 2.34 18.79 -7.88
N PRO A 158 1.96 18.45 -6.64
CA PRO A 158 2.80 18.73 -5.48
C PRO A 158 4.15 18.00 -5.56
N LEU A 159 5.11 18.52 -4.81
CA LEU A 159 6.44 17.97 -4.64
C LEU A 159 6.66 17.66 -3.15
N LEU A 160 6.87 16.40 -2.82
CA LEU A 160 7.41 16.01 -1.52
C LEU A 160 8.94 15.98 -1.62
N SER A 161 9.60 16.96 -1.02
CA SER A 161 11.06 17.10 -1.06
C SER A 161 11.72 16.82 0.29
N GLY A 162 12.94 16.29 0.23
CA GLY A 162 13.80 16.08 1.40
C GLY A 162 13.55 14.78 2.14
N VAL A 163 13.07 13.73 1.45
CA VAL A 163 12.96 12.39 2.05
C VAL A 163 14.36 11.82 2.25
N ALA A 164 14.93 12.03 3.43
CA ALA A 164 16.25 11.54 3.79
C ALA A 164 16.22 10.03 4.04
N VAL A 165 17.06 9.30 3.31
CA VAL A 165 17.29 7.86 3.50
C VAL A 165 18.74 7.67 3.90
N GLY A 166 18.95 7.17 5.11
CA GLY A 166 20.29 6.94 5.66
C GLY A 166 21.05 5.83 4.94
N SER A 167 22.34 5.73 5.26
CA SER A 167 23.22 4.69 4.72
C SER A 167 22.81 3.31 5.25
N ASN A 168 22.60 2.36 4.35
CA ASN A 168 22.09 1.01 4.65
C ASN A 168 20.76 1.03 5.42
N GLN A 169 19.93 2.03 5.15
CA GLN A 169 18.61 2.15 5.71
C GLN A 169 17.57 2.10 4.59
N THR A 170 16.37 1.71 4.98
CA THR A 170 15.19 1.91 4.17
C THR A 170 14.42 3.08 4.77
N GLN A 171 13.68 3.83 3.96
CA GLN A 171 12.63 4.74 4.41
C GLN A 171 11.34 4.39 3.68
N MET A 172 10.21 4.54 4.37
CA MET A 172 8.91 4.32 3.75
C MET A 172 8.19 5.65 3.56
N VAL A 173 7.52 5.79 2.42
CA VAL A 173 6.65 6.92 2.11
C VAL A 173 5.31 6.39 1.66
N ARG A 174 4.25 7.04 2.13
CA ARG A 174 2.89 6.84 1.69
C ARG A 174 2.53 7.96 0.73
N ALA A 175 1.90 7.63 -0.39
CA ALA A 175 1.35 8.60 -1.31
C ALA A 175 -0.06 8.19 -1.74
N GLU A 176 -0.93 9.15 -1.96
CA GLU A 176 -2.25 8.94 -2.54
C GLU A 176 -2.50 9.90 -3.68
N GLN A 177 -3.23 9.46 -4.69
CA GLN A 177 -3.63 10.26 -5.85
C GLN A 177 -4.86 9.64 -6.54
N ILE A 178 -5.62 10.43 -7.26
CA ILE A 178 -6.61 9.95 -8.22
C ILE A 178 -5.93 9.75 -9.56
N VAL A 179 -6.10 8.57 -10.15
CA VAL A 179 -5.57 8.21 -11.46
C VAL A 179 -6.69 7.92 -12.44
N ASP A 180 -6.44 8.22 -13.71
CA ASP A 180 -7.30 7.81 -14.82
C ASP A 180 -6.89 6.42 -15.30
N LEU A 181 -7.86 5.52 -15.42
CA LEU A 181 -7.67 4.15 -15.89
C LEU A 181 -7.86 4.00 -17.40
N GLY A 182 -8.28 5.07 -18.10
CA GLY A 182 -8.58 5.07 -19.53
C GLY A 182 -9.92 4.39 -19.89
N GLY A 183 -10.72 4.05 -18.89
CA GLY A 183 -11.99 3.35 -19.02
C GLY A 183 -12.46 2.83 -17.67
N SER A 184 -13.62 2.18 -17.62
CA SER A 184 -14.25 1.73 -16.38
C SER A 184 -14.25 0.21 -16.19
N ILE A 185 -14.46 -0.24 -14.96
CA ILE A 185 -14.69 -1.66 -14.63
C ILE A 185 -16.12 -1.77 -14.10
N TYR A 186 -16.94 -2.63 -14.71
CA TYR A 186 -18.32 -2.84 -14.30
C TYR A 186 -18.84 -4.24 -14.66
N LEU A 187 -20.02 -4.57 -14.14
CA LEU A 187 -20.77 -5.76 -14.50
C LEU A 187 -21.90 -5.38 -15.45
N ASP A 188 -21.98 -6.10 -16.56
CA ASP A 188 -23.10 -6.13 -17.49
C ASP A 188 -23.74 -7.52 -17.39
N ASP A 189 -24.80 -7.63 -16.60
CA ASP A 189 -25.39 -8.90 -16.14
C ASP A 189 -24.37 -9.84 -15.47
N GLU A 190 -24.02 -10.95 -16.13
CA GLU A 190 -23.01 -11.91 -15.69
C GLU A 190 -21.68 -11.76 -16.45
N THR A 191 -21.49 -10.64 -17.14
CA THR A 191 -20.28 -10.34 -17.89
C THR A 191 -19.51 -9.24 -17.19
N LEU A 192 -18.28 -9.55 -16.78
CA LEU A 192 -17.32 -8.55 -16.33
C LEU A 192 -16.78 -7.81 -17.55
N VAL A 193 -16.87 -6.49 -17.52
CA VAL A 193 -16.31 -5.61 -18.55
C VAL A 193 -15.14 -4.85 -17.94
N ASN A 194 -13.97 -4.97 -18.57
CA ASN A 194 -12.78 -4.18 -18.26
C ASN A 194 -12.52 -3.24 -19.45
N GLU A 195 -12.95 -1.99 -19.38
CA GLU A 195 -12.64 -0.98 -20.39
C GLU A 195 -11.33 -0.24 -20.11
N THR A 196 -10.66 -0.53 -19.00
CA THR A 196 -9.39 0.12 -18.65
C THR A 196 -8.28 -0.28 -19.62
N GLN A 197 -7.21 0.50 -19.61
CA GLN A 197 -5.99 0.20 -20.37
C GLN A 197 -5.07 -0.84 -19.71
N TYR A 198 -5.48 -1.44 -18.58
CA TYR A 198 -4.65 -2.33 -17.78
C TYR A 198 -5.17 -3.77 -17.78
N ASP A 199 -4.24 -4.73 -17.86
CA ASP A 199 -4.53 -6.14 -17.66
C ASP A 199 -4.66 -6.45 -16.17
N LEU A 200 -5.78 -7.05 -15.77
CA LEU A 200 -6.01 -7.46 -14.39
C LEU A 200 -5.65 -8.94 -14.24
N LEU A 201 -4.56 -9.21 -13.52
CA LEU A 201 -4.07 -10.55 -13.24
C LEU A 201 -4.71 -11.10 -11.97
N ASP A 202 -4.73 -12.43 -11.86
CA ASP A 202 -5.21 -13.16 -10.69
C ASP A 202 -6.56 -12.65 -10.15
N SER A 203 -7.49 -12.33 -11.06
CA SER A 203 -8.73 -11.63 -10.74
C SER A 203 -9.80 -12.57 -10.20
N PHE A 204 -10.54 -12.08 -9.22
CA PHE A 204 -11.68 -12.73 -8.58
C PHE A 204 -12.85 -11.74 -8.52
N VAL A 205 -14.06 -12.22 -8.80
CA VAL A 205 -15.29 -11.45 -8.57
C VAL A 205 -16.07 -12.12 -7.45
N VAL A 206 -16.44 -11.32 -6.44
CA VAL A 206 -17.25 -11.78 -5.32
C VAL A 206 -18.56 -11.03 -5.29
N VAL A 207 -19.65 -11.77 -5.10
CA VAL A 207 -21.00 -11.25 -4.94
C VAL A 207 -21.55 -11.75 -3.62
N LYS A 208 -21.92 -10.83 -2.73
CA LYS A 208 -22.62 -11.14 -1.49
C LYS A 208 -24.07 -10.71 -1.63
N ASN A 209 -25.02 -11.64 -1.48
CA ASN A 209 -26.44 -11.33 -1.65
C ASN A 209 -27.06 -10.77 -0.35
N ALA A 210 -28.32 -10.34 -0.41
CA ALA A 210 -29.08 -9.85 0.75
C ALA A 210 -29.27 -10.87 1.89
N LYS A 211 -29.07 -12.17 1.62
CA LYS A 211 -29.13 -13.27 2.62
C LYS A 211 -27.77 -13.59 3.23
N ASP A 212 -26.78 -12.73 3.01
CA ASP A 212 -25.40 -12.89 3.46
C ASP A 212 -24.67 -14.10 2.85
N GLN A 213 -25.17 -14.63 1.73
CA GLN A 213 -24.52 -15.73 1.02
C GLN A 213 -23.54 -15.17 -0.02
N THR A 214 -22.34 -15.71 -0.01
CA THR A 214 -21.24 -15.29 -0.86
C THR A 214 -21.06 -16.26 -2.03
N ARG A 215 -20.96 -15.70 -3.24
CA ARG A 215 -20.65 -16.42 -4.47
C ARG A 215 -19.38 -15.86 -5.07
N LEU A 216 -18.52 -16.75 -5.55
CA LEU A 216 -17.20 -16.41 -6.08
C LEU A 216 -17.10 -16.84 -7.55
N ALA A 217 -16.59 -15.97 -8.41
CA ALA A 217 -16.12 -16.32 -9.74
C ALA A 217 -14.61 -16.09 -9.82
N VAL A 218 -13.87 -17.14 -10.18
CA VAL A 218 -12.44 -17.05 -10.48
C VAL A 218 -12.31 -16.64 -11.93
N VAL A 219 -11.74 -15.46 -12.18
CA VAL A 219 -11.58 -14.88 -13.52
C VAL A 219 -10.19 -15.17 -14.08
N GLY A 220 -9.15 -15.04 -13.24
CA GLY A 220 -7.76 -15.14 -13.69
C GLY A 220 -7.36 -13.87 -14.43
N LEU A 221 -6.93 -13.99 -15.69
CA LEU A 221 -6.61 -12.83 -16.53
C LEU A 221 -7.88 -12.17 -17.05
N CYS A 222 -8.06 -10.88 -16.77
CA CYS A 222 -9.05 -10.02 -17.40
C CYS A 222 -8.32 -8.91 -18.17
N SER A 223 -8.07 -9.13 -19.46
CA SER A 223 -7.29 -8.21 -20.28
C SER A 223 -7.96 -6.83 -20.42
N ALA A 224 -7.16 -5.82 -20.70
CA ALA A 224 -7.60 -4.48 -21.08
C ALA A 224 -8.60 -4.53 -22.25
N GLY A 225 -9.69 -3.75 -22.15
CA GLY A 225 -10.76 -3.72 -23.15
C GLY A 225 -11.60 -5.00 -23.29
N SER A 226 -11.43 -6.00 -22.42
CA SER A 226 -12.06 -7.32 -22.56
C SER A 226 -13.43 -7.44 -21.89
N LYS A 227 -14.22 -8.41 -22.36
CA LYS A 227 -15.49 -8.82 -21.74
C LYS A 227 -15.40 -10.30 -21.37
N THR A 228 -15.58 -10.62 -20.10
CA THR A 228 -15.42 -11.98 -19.56
C THR A 228 -16.69 -12.45 -18.88
N LYS A 229 -17.28 -13.54 -19.39
CA LYS A 229 -18.46 -14.16 -18.76
C LYS A 229 -18.07 -14.88 -17.47
N LEU A 230 -18.72 -14.51 -16.38
CA LEU A 230 -18.45 -15.03 -15.04
C LEU A 230 -19.10 -16.39 -14.81
N ARG A 231 -18.42 -17.23 -14.03
CA ARG A 231 -18.92 -18.54 -13.59
C ARG A 231 -18.87 -18.59 -12.07
N PHE A 232 -20.00 -18.27 -11.45
CA PHE A 232 -20.13 -18.25 -10.00
C PHE A 232 -20.19 -19.66 -9.41
N ARG A 233 -19.54 -19.82 -8.27
CA ARG A 233 -19.62 -20.98 -7.39
C ARG A 233 -20.14 -20.53 -6.04
N ASP A 234 -21.12 -21.26 -5.52
CA ASP A 234 -21.68 -21.02 -4.19
C ASP A 234 -20.69 -21.51 -3.12
N ASP A 235 -20.53 -20.74 -2.04
CA ASP A 235 -19.76 -21.11 -0.85
C ASP A 235 -18.31 -21.57 -1.13
N ALA A 236 -17.71 -21.05 -2.20
CA ALA A 236 -16.35 -21.37 -2.58
C ALA A 236 -15.35 -20.61 -1.70
N ALA A 237 -14.53 -21.36 -0.96
CA ALA A 237 -13.38 -20.79 -0.27
C ALA A 237 -12.46 -20.11 -1.31
N VAL A 238 -12.12 -18.85 -1.04
CA VAL A 238 -11.16 -18.11 -1.85
C VAL A 238 -9.78 -18.70 -1.59
N ASN A 239 -9.08 -19.10 -2.65
CA ASN A 239 -7.70 -19.53 -2.59
C ASN A 239 -6.87 -18.73 -3.58
N VAL A 240 -6.24 -17.66 -3.09
CA VAL A 240 -5.24 -16.89 -3.86
C VAL A 240 -3.90 -17.61 -3.72
N SER A 241 -3.17 -17.77 -4.84
CA SER A 241 -1.84 -18.39 -4.84
C SER A 241 -0.92 -17.71 -3.82
N THR A 242 -0.19 -18.50 -3.04
CA THR A 242 0.80 -17.99 -2.07
C THR A 242 2.10 -17.53 -2.72
N GLU A 243 2.33 -17.91 -3.99
CA GLU A 243 3.58 -17.66 -4.72
C GLU A 243 3.57 -16.32 -5.50
N LEU A 244 2.65 -15.42 -5.19
CA LEU A 244 2.58 -14.12 -5.85
C LEU A 244 3.69 -13.17 -5.35
N PRO A 245 4.22 -12.27 -6.23
CA PRO A 245 5.25 -11.31 -5.86
C PRO A 245 4.83 -10.41 -4.70
N LEU A 246 5.80 -9.90 -3.93
CA LEU A 246 5.57 -9.01 -2.78
C LEU A 246 4.47 -9.48 -1.82
N GLN A 247 4.22 -10.80 -1.71
CA GLN A 247 3.16 -11.35 -0.86
C GLN A 247 1.78 -10.68 -1.09
N VAL A 248 1.50 -10.20 -2.31
CA VAL A 248 0.22 -9.50 -2.64
C VAL A 248 -1.01 -10.36 -2.35
N SER A 249 -0.82 -11.68 -2.36
CA SER A 249 -1.83 -12.66 -1.95
C SER A 249 -2.41 -12.37 -0.56
N ARG A 250 -1.63 -11.83 0.37
CA ARG A 250 -2.11 -11.44 1.70
C ARG A 250 -3.12 -10.29 1.64
N VAL A 251 -2.83 -9.27 0.83
CA VAL A 251 -3.72 -8.11 0.62
C VAL A 251 -4.98 -8.55 -0.13
N MET A 252 -4.81 -9.32 -1.20
CA MET A 252 -5.94 -9.85 -1.97
C MET A 252 -6.86 -10.72 -1.10
N ASN A 253 -6.31 -11.62 -0.27
CA ASN A 253 -7.10 -12.42 0.67
C ASN A 253 -7.85 -11.55 1.70
N ALA A 254 -7.26 -10.45 2.16
CA ALA A 254 -7.94 -9.52 3.07
C ALA A 254 -9.16 -8.85 2.38
N PHE A 255 -9.05 -8.48 1.11
CA PHE A 255 -10.17 -7.95 0.31
C PHE A 255 -11.13 -9.03 -0.20
N LEU A 256 -10.79 -10.31 -0.10
CA LEU A 256 -11.68 -11.40 -0.49
C LEU A 256 -12.34 -12.07 0.73
N ALA A 257 -11.93 -11.72 1.95
CA ALA A 257 -12.52 -12.23 3.17
C ALA A 257 -14.01 -11.86 3.28
N ASP A 258 -14.85 -12.84 3.63
CA ASP A 258 -16.31 -12.64 3.72
C ASP A 258 -16.72 -11.46 4.62
N LYS A 259 -15.99 -11.27 5.72
CA LYS A 259 -16.23 -10.17 6.68
C LYS A 259 -15.96 -8.78 6.13
N SER A 260 -15.12 -8.65 5.11
CA SER A 260 -14.79 -7.35 4.52
C SER A 260 -15.74 -6.98 3.37
N ILE A 261 -16.65 -7.88 2.96
CA ILE A 261 -17.62 -7.66 1.88
C ILE A 261 -18.96 -7.20 2.48
N PRO A 262 -19.46 -6.00 2.14
CA PRO A 262 -20.80 -5.59 2.52
C PRO A 262 -21.89 -6.53 1.97
N THR A 263 -22.92 -6.81 2.76
CA THR A 263 -24.09 -7.56 2.30
C THR A 263 -24.76 -6.83 1.12
N ASP A 264 -25.30 -7.59 0.17
CA ASP A 264 -25.91 -7.09 -1.08
C ASP A 264 -24.98 -6.29 -2.03
N SER A 265 -23.67 -6.51 -1.93
CA SER A 265 -22.67 -5.85 -2.78
C SER A 265 -21.92 -6.84 -3.66
N SER A 266 -21.19 -6.31 -4.65
CA SER A 266 -20.24 -7.09 -5.43
C SER A 266 -18.98 -6.29 -5.74
N ARG A 267 -17.84 -6.98 -5.75
CA ARG A 267 -16.55 -6.38 -6.05
C ARG A 267 -15.62 -7.33 -6.78
N LEU A 268 -14.69 -6.78 -7.53
CA LEU A 268 -13.55 -7.47 -8.10
C LEU A 268 -12.29 -7.17 -7.28
N VAL A 269 -11.49 -8.21 -7.06
CA VAL A 269 -10.13 -8.09 -6.54
C VAL A 269 -9.18 -8.72 -7.56
N GLY A 270 -8.17 -7.98 -7.98
CA GLY A 270 -7.14 -8.45 -8.91
C GLY A 270 -5.82 -7.74 -8.64
N ARG A 271 -4.85 -7.90 -9.54
CA ARG A 271 -3.59 -7.15 -9.48
C ARG A 271 -3.13 -6.66 -10.85
N ILE A 272 -2.32 -5.61 -10.84
CA ILE A 272 -1.59 -5.09 -11.99
C ILE A 272 -0.09 -5.20 -11.63
N GLU A 273 0.69 -5.82 -12.50
CA GLU A 273 2.13 -6.09 -12.31
C GLU A 273 3.00 -4.90 -12.72
N GLU A 274 2.61 -3.69 -12.30
CA GLU A 274 3.37 -2.47 -12.54
C GLU A 274 2.99 -1.37 -11.54
N SER A 275 3.85 -0.36 -11.44
CA SER A 275 3.53 0.91 -10.79
C SER A 275 2.74 1.76 -11.77
N LEU A 276 1.57 2.23 -11.34
CA LEU A 276 0.77 3.14 -12.16
C LEU A 276 1.50 4.47 -12.34
N PRO A 277 1.24 5.21 -13.44
CA PRO A 277 1.88 6.50 -13.67
C PRO A 277 1.41 7.60 -12.68
N GLY A 278 2.05 8.77 -12.73
CA GLY A 278 1.63 9.95 -11.97
C GLY A 278 2.52 10.33 -10.79
N MET A 279 3.60 9.59 -10.53
CA MET A 279 4.59 9.95 -9.51
C MET A 279 6.00 9.61 -10.02
N THR A 280 6.93 10.57 -9.88
CA THR A 280 8.34 10.38 -10.24
C THR A 280 9.21 10.54 -9.00
N VAL A 281 10.04 9.54 -8.71
CA VAL A 281 10.98 9.55 -7.58
C VAL A 281 12.39 9.88 -8.10
N THR A 282 13.01 10.91 -7.52
CA THR A 282 14.37 11.36 -7.87
C THR A 282 15.25 11.36 -6.62
N PRO A 283 16.48 10.81 -6.65
CA PRO A 283 17.10 10.13 -7.79
C PRO A 283 16.46 8.77 -8.08
N GLN A 284 16.48 8.35 -9.34
CA GLN A 284 15.94 7.05 -9.73
C GLN A 284 16.74 5.89 -9.11
N ALA A 285 16.00 4.88 -8.64
CA ALA A 285 16.56 3.62 -8.19
C ALA A 285 16.99 2.77 -9.39
N LYS A 286 18.05 1.97 -9.22
CA LYS A 286 18.49 1.01 -10.26
C LYS A 286 17.59 -0.22 -10.32
N GLN A 287 16.98 -0.56 -9.19
CA GLN A 287 16.06 -1.67 -9.04
C GLN A 287 14.69 -1.11 -8.66
N HIS A 288 13.68 -1.49 -9.42
CA HIS A 288 12.30 -1.08 -9.20
C HIS A 288 11.42 -2.34 -9.25
N ILE A 289 10.67 -2.59 -8.18
CA ILE A 289 9.68 -3.66 -8.09
C ILE A 289 8.38 -3.01 -7.65
N ALA A 290 7.28 -3.27 -8.35
CA ALA A 290 6.00 -2.69 -8.03
C ALA A 290 4.86 -3.66 -8.30
N GLU A 291 3.89 -3.70 -7.39
CA GLU A 291 2.64 -4.42 -7.57
C GLU A 291 1.48 -3.50 -7.15
N THR A 292 0.38 -3.55 -7.90
CA THR A 292 -0.83 -2.80 -7.56
C THR A 292 -2.00 -3.77 -7.39
N VAL A 293 -2.58 -3.84 -6.19
CA VAL A 293 -3.79 -4.62 -5.93
C VAL A 293 -5.01 -3.78 -6.28
N VAL A 294 -5.87 -4.29 -7.16
CA VAL A 294 -7.09 -3.61 -7.61
C VAL A 294 -8.27 -4.06 -6.78
N LEU A 295 -9.02 -3.10 -6.24
CA LEU A 295 -10.30 -3.27 -5.57
C LEU A 295 -11.36 -2.49 -6.34
N ALA A 296 -12.07 -3.16 -7.24
CA ALA A 296 -13.13 -2.54 -8.01
C ALA A 296 -14.49 -2.86 -7.40
N ASN A 297 -15.18 -1.85 -6.86
CA ASN A 297 -16.58 -2.01 -6.49
C ASN A 297 -17.39 -2.12 -7.78
N LEU A 298 -18.18 -3.21 -7.92
CA LEU A 298 -19.01 -3.47 -9.11
C LEU A 298 -20.48 -3.17 -8.85
N ARG A 299 -20.91 -3.33 -7.59
CA ARG A 299 -22.24 -2.96 -7.12
C ARG A 299 -22.18 -2.61 -5.65
N PHE A 300 -22.75 -1.47 -5.28
CA PHE A 300 -22.88 -1.07 -3.89
C PHE A 300 -24.09 -1.73 -3.21
N PRO A 301 -24.05 -1.87 -1.88
CA PRO A 301 -25.26 -2.17 -1.13
C PRO A 301 -26.31 -1.07 -1.36
N PRO A 302 -27.61 -1.37 -1.22
CA PRO A 302 -28.65 -0.36 -1.29
C PRO A 302 -28.40 0.72 -0.24
N LEU A 303 -28.63 1.97 -0.62
CA LEU A 303 -28.50 3.09 0.30
C LEU A 303 -29.48 2.89 1.48
N PRO A 304 -29.08 3.24 2.72
CA PRO A 304 -29.99 3.19 3.85
C PRO A 304 -31.19 4.10 3.59
N GLU A 305 -32.36 3.70 4.07
CA GLU A 305 -33.55 4.54 3.93
C GLU A 305 -33.28 5.93 4.50
N PRO A 306 -33.56 7.00 3.72
CA PRO A 306 -33.32 8.36 4.17
C PRO A 306 -34.19 8.63 5.40
N LYS A 307 -33.54 8.98 6.51
CA LYS A 307 -34.23 9.38 7.73
C LYS A 307 -34.44 10.88 7.72
N SER A 308 -35.64 11.31 8.12
CA SER A 308 -35.91 12.74 8.34
C SER A 308 -34.91 13.30 9.34
N ASP A 309 -34.30 14.42 9.01
CA ASP A 309 -33.38 15.10 9.90
C ASP A 309 -34.16 15.73 11.05
N VAL A 310 -34.03 15.15 12.24
CA VAL A 310 -34.71 15.58 13.46
C VAL A 310 -34.23 16.97 13.92
N ASN A 311 -33.08 17.43 13.42
CA ASN A 311 -32.52 18.75 13.74
C ASN A 311 -32.92 19.84 12.74
N LEU A 312 -33.62 19.50 11.65
CA LEU A 312 -34.06 20.49 10.66
C LEU A 312 -35.38 21.15 11.11
N ILE A 313 -35.28 22.11 12.03
CA ILE A 313 -36.42 22.90 12.49
C ILE A 313 -36.81 23.91 11.39
N GLY A 314 -37.76 23.55 10.53
CA GLY A 314 -38.72 24.47 9.90
C GLY A 314 -38.21 25.64 9.04
N ASP A 315 -36.98 25.62 8.53
CA ASP A 315 -36.33 26.80 7.92
C ASP A 315 -36.71 27.08 6.44
N PHE A 316 -38.01 26.95 6.13
CA PHE A 316 -38.61 27.50 4.92
C PHE A 316 -39.97 28.13 5.23
N ARG A 317 -40.06 29.01 6.24
CA ARG A 317 -41.10 30.04 6.23
C ARG A 317 -40.64 31.17 5.32
N ARG A 318 -41.08 31.06 4.07
CA ARG A 318 -41.08 32.09 3.04
C ARG A 318 -41.60 33.41 3.65
N SER A 319 -40.70 34.33 3.99
CA SER A 319 -41.06 35.72 4.26
C SER A 319 -41.41 36.39 2.93
N LEU A 320 -42.55 35.99 2.35
CA LEU A 320 -43.20 36.81 1.34
C LEU A 320 -44.02 37.85 2.12
N THR A 321 -43.39 39.00 2.28
CA THR A 321 -43.98 40.32 2.42
C THR A 321 -45.43 40.36 1.94
N GLU A 322 -46.39 40.49 2.84
CA GLU A 322 -47.68 41.05 2.47
C GLU A 322 -47.52 42.57 2.36
N PRO A 323 -47.94 43.21 1.25
CA PRO A 323 -47.96 44.65 1.15
C PRO A 323 -48.91 45.21 2.20
N ALA A 324 -48.51 46.30 2.84
CA ALA A 324 -49.40 47.12 3.64
C ALA A 324 -50.45 47.75 2.72
N ASP A 325 -51.56 47.05 2.50
CA ASP A 325 -52.72 47.61 1.83
C ASP A 325 -53.59 48.33 2.87
N SER A 326 -53.47 49.64 2.77
CA SER A 326 -54.37 50.66 3.28
C SER A 326 -55.78 50.53 2.69
N GLU A 327 -56.78 50.26 3.54
CA GLU A 327 -58.18 50.69 3.35
C GLU A 327 -58.74 50.99 4.77
N LEU A 328 -58.87 52.24 5.21
CA LEU A 328 -59.98 53.19 4.95
C LEU A 328 -61.38 52.60 5.16
N GLN A 329 -62.11 53.29 6.05
CA GLN A 329 -63.57 53.27 6.33
C GLN A 329 -64.06 52.28 7.39
N SER A 330 -64.51 52.81 8.53
CA SER A 330 -65.89 53.29 8.67
C SER A 330 -66.12 53.91 10.06
N GLU A 331 -66.18 55.24 10.10
CA GLU A 331 -67.09 55.95 10.99
C GLU A 331 -68.53 55.60 10.56
N ASP A 332 -69.33 55.10 11.50
CA ASP A 332 -70.70 55.55 11.83
C ASP A 332 -71.58 54.42 12.41
N GLU A 333 -72.12 54.73 13.59
CA GLU A 333 -73.44 54.38 14.15
C GLU A 333 -73.76 52.88 14.41
N SER A 334 -74.16 52.41 15.60
CA SER A 334 -75.22 52.93 16.48
C SER A 334 -75.39 52.08 17.76
N GLU A 335 -75.96 52.71 18.80
CA GLU A 335 -76.78 52.14 19.91
C GLU A 335 -76.11 51.30 21.04
N ASN A 336 -75.72 51.97 22.13
CA ASN A 336 -76.49 52.04 23.40
C ASN A 336 -75.86 53.02 24.41
#